data_AF-A0A7S2UKV2-F1
#
_entry.id   AF-A0A7S2UKV2-F1
#
_cell.length_a   1.000
_cell.length_b   1.000
_cell.length_c   1.000
_cell.angle_alpha   90.00
_cell.angle_beta   90.00
_cell.angle_gamma   90.00
#
_symmetry.space_group_name_H-M   'P 1'
#
loop_
_entity.id
_entity.type
_entity.pdbx_description
1 polymer ?
#
loop_
_entity_poly.entity_id
_entity_poly.type
_entity_poly.pdbx_seq_one_letter_code
_entity_poly.pdbx_strand_id
1 'polypeptide(L)'
;MWGFAASWAYAMVVVVVQFDGSLRPSMRSIGGLASCGAAILTKTHEEGCSASEGGWAVRAVGAKALAQDTGVPITSADAEYEGLILGLEWLASMMTTTDDFTNVEAITIRGDCKTVVDQLNQVSVPRKQLVLYQKALEHLDQIRCVFGENISFEHVPRDKNILCDAICNILCDTIQEHKFSHIQGIITQSKHTSKQKEMSSISTPSLLSEEVSLSFNTNRKGKEKIQVSTSYLSCALELLQQYERNGVPCLTNSMQFELMARARK
;
A
#
# COMPACT_ATOMS: atom_id res chain seq x y z
N MET A 1 48.16 -31.38 -12.43
CA MET A 1 46.86 -31.20 -11.76
C MET A 1 46.48 -29.74 -11.88
N TRP A 2 45.50 -29.40 -12.73
CA TRP A 2 44.96 -28.05 -12.82
C TRP A 2 43.74 -27.99 -11.91
N GLY A 3 43.87 -27.32 -10.77
CA GLY A 3 42.75 -27.09 -9.86
C GLY A 3 41.83 -26.02 -10.46
N PHE A 4 40.71 -26.41 -11.01
CA PHE A 4 39.63 -25.47 -11.31
C PHE A 4 39.07 -24.99 -9.97
N ALA A 5 39.42 -23.78 -9.58
CA ALA A 5 38.71 -23.07 -8.52
C ALA A 5 37.29 -22.87 -9.04
N ALA A 6 36.32 -23.59 -8.46
CA ALA A 6 34.91 -23.30 -8.67
C ALA A 6 34.65 -21.88 -8.15
N SER A 7 34.56 -20.91 -9.06
CA SER A 7 34.06 -19.59 -8.75
C SER A 7 32.58 -19.75 -8.45
N TRP A 8 32.22 -19.67 -7.18
CA TRP A 8 30.82 -19.60 -6.77
C TRP A 8 30.33 -18.23 -7.21
N ALA A 9 29.59 -18.18 -8.32
CA ALA A 9 28.89 -16.97 -8.73
C ALA A 9 27.82 -16.69 -7.66
N TYR A 10 28.07 -15.68 -6.82
CA TYR A 10 27.07 -15.19 -5.89
C TYR A 10 25.91 -14.62 -6.70
N ALA A 11 24.69 -15.07 -6.42
CA ALA A 11 23.50 -14.51 -7.02
C ALA A 11 23.31 -13.08 -6.50
N MET A 12 23.47 -12.10 -7.40
CA MET A 12 23.19 -10.70 -7.11
C MET A 12 21.68 -10.47 -7.02
N VAL A 13 21.25 -9.74 -6.00
CA VAL A 13 19.84 -9.40 -5.76
C VAL A 13 19.59 -7.95 -6.15
N VAL A 14 18.55 -7.70 -6.93
CA VAL A 14 18.08 -6.34 -7.24
C VAL A 14 16.75 -6.10 -6.52
N VAL A 15 16.69 -5.06 -5.70
CA VAL A 15 15.45 -4.67 -5.03
C VAL A 15 14.77 -3.57 -5.82
N VAL A 16 13.48 -3.73 -6.09
CA VAL A 16 12.68 -2.73 -6.79
C VAL A 16 11.55 -2.26 -5.88
N VAL A 17 11.55 -0.99 -5.51
CA VAL A 17 10.46 -0.38 -4.74
C VAL A 17 9.60 0.43 -5.70
N GLN A 18 8.35 0.03 -5.90
CA GLN A 18 7.37 0.85 -6.61
C GLN A 18 6.53 1.65 -5.61
N PHE A 19 6.19 2.89 -5.93
CA PHE A 19 5.31 3.71 -5.10
C PHE A 19 4.21 4.38 -5.92
N ASP A 20 3.08 4.64 -5.26
CA ASP A 20 1.99 5.49 -5.76
C ASP A 20 1.27 6.12 -4.57
N GLY A 21 0.62 7.25 -4.81
CA GLY A 21 -0.15 7.97 -3.81
C GLY A 21 -1.51 8.37 -4.34
N SER A 22 -2.57 8.03 -3.60
CA SER A 22 -3.93 8.44 -3.99
C SER A 22 -4.51 9.47 -3.04
N LEU A 23 -4.94 10.59 -3.63
CA LEU A 23 -5.78 11.55 -2.93
C LEU A 23 -7.23 11.13 -2.99
N ARG A 24 -7.87 11.13 -1.83
CA ARG A 24 -9.33 11.13 -1.78
C ARG A 24 -9.88 12.53 -2.07
N PRO A 25 -10.97 12.63 -2.86
CA PRO A 25 -11.81 13.81 -2.81
C PRO A 25 -12.28 14.05 -1.37
N SER A 26 -12.22 15.30 -0.89
CA SER A 26 -12.85 15.67 0.38
C SER A 26 -14.35 15.41 0.31
N MET A 27 -14.79 14.27 0.83
CA MET A 27 -16.12 14.23 1.41
C MET A 27 -16.04 15.06 2.67
N ARG A 28 -16.52 16.31 2.61
CA ARG A 28 -16.69 17.19 3.78
C ARG A 28 -17.22 16.33 4.93
N SER A 29 -16.40 16.18 5.97
CA SER A 29 -16.68 15.21 7.02
C SER A 29 -18.00 15.57 7.70
N ILE A 30 -19.00 14.72 7.52
CA ILE A 30 -20.14 14.69 8.43
C ILE A 30 -19.64 13.84 9.61
N GLY A 31 -18.93 14.47 10.54
CA GLY A 31 -18.50 13.85 11.80
C GLY A 31 -17.15 13.12 11.76
N GLY A 32 -16.04 13.87 11.87
CA GLY A 32 -14.88 13.52 12.71
C GLY A 32 -14.02 12.27 12.42
N LEU A 33 -14.25 11.49 11.35
CA LEU A 33 -13.45 10.29 11.06
C LEU A 33 -12.58 10.46 9.81
N ALA A 34 -11.39 11.05 10.02
CA ALA A 34 -10.28 11.01 9.07
C ALA A 34 -9.58 9.65 9.17
N SER A 35 -10.00 8.68 8.36
CA SER A 35 -9.26 7.43 8.16
C SER A 35 -8.33 7.56 6.96
N CYS A 36 -7.04 7.30 7.18
CA CYS A 36 -6.00 7.12 6.17
C CYS A 36 -5.68 5.62 6.07
N GLY A 37 -5.50 5.10 4.86
CA GLY A 37 -5.13 3.69 4.64
C GLY A 37 -3.74 3.60 4.01
N ALA A 38 -3.01 2.55 4.38
CA ALA A 38 -1.69 2.24 3.84
C ALA A 38 -1.61 0.74 3.56
N ALA A 39 -0.97 0.35 2.47
CA ALA A 39 -0.70 -1.04 2.16
C ALA A 39 0.71 -1.20 1.62
N ILE A 40 1.34 -2.30 2.04
CA ILE A 40 2.60 -2.77 1.49
C ILE A 40 2.37 -4.17 0.91
N LEU A 41 2.69 -4.34 -0.36
CA LEU A 41 2.69 -5.64 -1.02
C LEU A 41 4.12 -6.03 -1.36
N THR A 42 4.48 -7.26 -1.02
CA THR A 42 5.79 -7.82 -1.29
C THR A 42 5.63 -8.97 -2.28
N LYS A 43 6.30 -8.89 -3.42
CA LYS A 43 6.37 -10.00 -4.37
C LYS A 43 7.83 -10.34 -4.62
N THR A 44 8.24 -11.52 -4.19
CA THR A 44 9.48 -12.14 -4.64
C THR A 44 9.21 -12.75 -6.01
N HIS A 45 9.83 -12.20 -7.04
CA HIS A 45 9.72 -12.77 -8.38
C HIS A 45 10.85 -13.77 -8.63
N GLU A 46 10.54 -15.06 -8.55
CA GLU A 46 11.35 -16.13 -9.16
C GLU A 46 10.89 -16.25 -10.62
N GLU A 47 11.22 -15.27 -11.48
CA GLU A 47 11.02 -15.50 -12.92
C GLU A 47 12.14 -16.44 -13.35
N GLY A 48 11.79 -17.48 -14.10
CA GLY A 48 12.70 -18.52 -14.59
C GLY A 48 13.77 -18.02 -15.55
N CYS A 49 14.62 -17.11 -15.10
CA CYS A 49 15.94 -16.88 -15.67
C CYS A 49 16.68 -18.21 -15.54
N SER A 50 17.10 -18.77 -16.68
CA SER A 50 17.98 -19.93 -16.71
C SER A 50 19.12 -19.73 -15.71
N ALA A 51 19.47 -20.79 -14.98
CA ALA A 51 20.38 -20.83 -13.83
C ALA A 51 21.81 -20.24 -14.01
N SER A 52 22.09 -19.51 -15.09
CA SER A 52 23.36 -18.87 -15.40
C SER A 52 23.39 -17.35 -15.18
N GLU A 53 22.27 -16.66 -14.98
CA GLU A 53 22.25 -15.20 -14.75
C GLU A 53 21.40 -14.86 -13.51
N GLY A 54 22.07 -14.36 -12.48
CA GLY A 54 21.51 -14.16 -11.13
C GLY A 54 20.17 -13.42 -11.12
N GLY A 55 19.20 -14.00 -10.44
CA GLY A 55 17.86 -13.43 -10.37
C GLY A 55 17.37 -13.39 -8.94
N TRP A 56 17.11 -12.18 -8.45
CA TRP A 56 16.02 -11.90 -7.51
C TRP A 56 15.55 -10.47 -7.71
N ALA A 57 14.25 -10.28 -7.97
CA ALA A 57 13.58 -8.99 -8.00
C ALA A 57 12.59 -8.94 -6.83
N VAL A 58 12.99 -8.32 -5.72
CA VAL A 58 12.07 -8.10 -4.60
C VAL A 58 11.27 -6.83 -4.89
N ARG A 59 9.97 -6.98 -5.17
CA ARG A 59 9.06 -5.86 -5.41
C ARG A 59 8.34 -5.46 -4.13
N ALA A 60 8.59 -4.25 -3.67
CA ALA A 60 7.82 -3.58 -2.63
C ALA A 60 6.87 -2.58 -3.26
N VAL A 61 5.65 -2.47 -2.75
CA VAL A 61 4.70 -1.44 -3.18
C VAL A 61 4.34 -0.55 -2.01
N GLY A 62 4.67 0.74 -2.07
CA GLY A 62 4.17 1.74 -1.12
C GLY A 62 2.93 2.42 -1.68
N ALA A 63 1.76 2.13 -1.10
CA ALA A 63 0.49 2.75 -1.48
C ALA A 63 -0.18 3.38 -0.25
N LYS A 64 -0.49 4.68 -0.33
CA LYS A 64 -1.11 5.41 0.78
C LYS A 64 -2.27 6.30 0.31
N ALA A 65 -3.40 6.18 0.99
CA ALA A 65 -4.59 6.98 0.78
C ALA A 65 -4.69 8.04 1.88
N LEU A 66 -4.66 9.32 1.50
CA LEU A 66 -4.70 10.46 2.42
C LEU A 66 -6.11 11.05 2.56
N ALA A 67 -6.49 11.38 3.79
CA ALA A 67 -7.71 12.14 4.09
C ALA A 67 -7.44 13.66 4.06
N GLN A 68 -8.27 14.43 3.35
CA GLN A 68 -8.17 15.90 3.22
C GLN A 68 -8.67 16.69 4.46
N ASP A 69 -8.59 16.16 5.68
CA ASP A 69 -9.29 16.73 6.85
C ASP A 69 -8.46 17.76 7.64
N THR A 70 -7.24 18.10 7.21
CA THR A 70 -6.30 18.90 8.01
C THR A 70 -6.45 20.42 7.83
N GLY A 71 -7.41 20.88 7.03
CA GLY A 71 -7.54 22.30 6.65
C GLY A 71 -6.39 22.83 5.76
N VAL A 72 -5.33 22.05 5.58
CA VAL A 72 -4.24 22.30 4.65
C VAL A 72 -4.55 21.56 3.34
N PRO A 73 -4.51 22.23 2.17
CA PRO A 73 -4.74 21.57 0.90
C PRO A 73 -3.67 20.52 0.62
N ILE A 74 -4.05 19.24 0.69
CA ILE A 74 -3.19 18.12 0.29
C ILE A 74 -3.23 18.02 -1.23
N THR A 75 -2.05 18.02 -1.85
CA THR A 75 -1.81 17.90 -3.29
C THR A 75 -1.49 16.46 -3.68
N SER A 76 -1.60 16.12 -4.97
CA SER A 76 -1.28 14.77 -5.44
C SER A 76 0.16 14.40 -5.10
N ALA A 77 1.10 15.34 -5.29
CA ALA A 77 2.50 15.14 -4.91
C ALA A 77 2.69 14.79 -3.42
N ASP A 78 1.85 15.30 -2.51
CA ASP A 78 1.92 14.94 -1.09
C ASP A 78 1.52 13.48 -0.88
N ALA A 79 0.47 13.00 -1.57
CA ALA A 79 0.10 11.58 -1.53
C ALA A 79 1.20 10.68 -2.09
N GLU A 80 1.84 11.10 -3.19
CA GLU A 80 2.92 10.35 -3.84
C GLU A 80 4.14 10.22 -2.91
N TYR A 81 4.51 11.29 -2.23
CA TYR A 81 5.57 11.25 -1.21
C TYR A 81 5.21 10.33 -0.05
N GLU A 82 3.96 10.33 0.39
CA GLU A 82 3.50 9.48 1.48
C GLU A 82 3.50 7.99 1.09
N GLY A 83 3.18 7.67 -0.18
CA GLY A 83 3.38 6.34 -0.76
C GLY A 83 4.86 5.94 -0.82
N LEU A 84 5.73 6.86 -1.26
CA LEU A 84 7.18 6.66 -1.28
C LEU A 84 7.73 6.37 0.12
N ILE A 85 7.42 7.23 1.10
CA ILE A 85 7.90 7.10 2.48
C ILE A 85 7.49 5.75 3.07
N LEU A 86 6.25 5.31 2.83
CA LEU A 86 5.78 3.99 3.27
C LEU A 86 6.62 2.86 2.67
N GLY A 87 6.96 2.94 1.38
CA GLY A 87 7.83 1.97 0.71
C GLY A 87 9.25 1.97 1.29
N LEU A 88 9.80 3.14 1.62
CA LEU A 88 11.13 3.29 2.23
C LEU A 88 11.17 2.80 3.68
N GLU A 89 10.15 3.11 4.49
CA GLU A 89 10.01 2.63 5.87
C GLU A 89 9.97 1.09 5.91
N TRP A 90 9.22 0.48 4.98
CA TRP A 90 9.19 -0.96 4.84
C TRP A 90 10.57 -1.52 4.47
N LEU A 91 11.23 -0.92 3.48
CA LEU A 91 12.54 -1.36 3.02
C LEU A 91 13.55 -1.29 4.17
N ALA A 92 13.57 -0.20 4.93
CA ALA A 92 14.40 -0.05 6.13
C ALA A 92 14.08 -1.11 7.19
N SER A 93 12.80 -1.42 7.44
CA SER A 93 12.42 -2.45 8.41
C SER A 93 12.91 -3.85 8.05
N MET A 94 12.90 -4.19 6.75
CA MET A 94 13.41 -5.48 6.29
C MET A 94 14.90 -5.66 6.57
N MET A 95 15.68 -4.59 6.46
CA MET A 95 17.13 -4.64 6.73
C MET A 95 17.43 -5.07 8.15
N THR A 96 16.56 -4.69 9.09
CA THR A 96 16.77 -5.00 10.50
C THR A 96 16.35 -6.42 10.87
N THR A 97 15.61 -7.11 10.00
CA THR A 97 14.90 -8.35 10.34
C THR A 97 15.41 -9.59 9.61
N THR A 98 16.17 -9.44 8.52
CA THR A 98 16.51 -10.57 7.64
C THR A 98 17.96 -10.56 7.17
N ASP A 99 18.67 -11.66 7.38
CA ASP A 99 20.04 -11.90 6.88
C ASP A 99 20.09 -12.12 5.36
N ASP A 100 18.92 -12.27 4.72
CA ASP A 100 18.75 -12.59 3.31
C ASP A 100 19.19 -11.46 2.34
N PHE A 101 19.48 -10.26 2.88
CA PHE A 101 19.88 -9.09 2.09
C PHE A 101 21.40 -8.90 1.97
N THR A 102 22.20 -9.88 2.38
CA THR A 102 23.67 -9.83 2.29
C THR A 102 24.22 -9.71 0.86
N ASN A 103 23.41 -9.95 -0.17
CA ASN A 103 23.81 -9.91 -1.59
C ASN A 103 22.98 -8.92 -2.44
N VAL A 104 22.44 -7.86 -1.85
CA VAL A 104 21.78 -6.79 -2.63
C VAL A 104 22.84 -6.01 -3.40
N GLU A 105 22.78 -6.10 -4.72
CA GLU A 105 23.65 -5.35 -5.61
C GLU A 105 23.15 -3.92 -5.77
N ALA A 106 21.85 -3.76 -6.03
CA ALA A 106 21.26 -2.48 -6.39
C ALA A 106 19.82 -2.35 -5.90
N ILE A 107 19.42 -1.12 -5.62
CA ILE A 107 18.06 -0.73 -5.27
C ILE A 107 17.55 0.24 -6.32
N THR A 108 16.38 -0.04 -6.90
CA THR A 108 15.71 0.85 -7.84
C THR A 108 14.37 1.28 -7.28
N ILE A 109 14.19 2.57 -7.07
CA ILE A 109 12.92 3.16 -6.62
C ILE A 109 12.19 3.74 -7.83
N ARG A 110 10.95 3.30 -8.04
CA ARG A 110 10.14 3.58 -9.23
C ARG A 110 8.82 4.21 -8.86
N GLY A 111 8.42 5.22 -9.62
CA GLY A 111 7.09 5.82 -9.54
C GLY A 111 6.76 6.53 -10.83
N ASP A 112 5.48 6.77 -11.08
CA ASP A 112 5.00 7.49 -12.27
C ASP A 112 4.80 9.00 -12.02
N CYS A 113 4.95 9.45 -10.77
CA CYS A 113 5.00 10.87 -10.46
C CYS A 113 6.37 11.46 -10.80
N LYS A 114 6.51 11.96 -12.05
CA LYS A 114 7.75 12.59 -12.54
C LYS A 114 8.30 13.66 -11.58
N THR A 115 7.44 14.48 -10.98
CA THR A 115 7.87 15.53 -10.05
C THR A 115 8.61 14.98 -8.85
N VAL A 116 8.10 13.92 -8.21
CA VAL A 116 8.74 13.28 -7.05
C VAL A 116 10.07 12.67 -7.46
N VAL A 117 10.09 11.93 -8.59
CA VAL A 117 11.31 11.29 -9.09
C VAL A 117 12.39 12.32 -9.48
N ASP A 118 12.02 13.41 -10.15
CA ASP A 118 12.94 14.50 -10.49
C ASP A 118 13.51 15.17 -9.23
N GLN A 119 12.73 15.28 -8.14
CA GLN A 119 13.21 15.80 -6.87
C GLN A 119 14.21 14.86 -6.19
N LEU A 120 13.94 13.56 -6.18
CA LEU A 120 14.87 12.55 -5.66
C LEU A 120 16.18 12.49 -6.45
N ASN A 121 16.10 12.68 -7.77
CA ASN A 121 17.26 12.81 -8.65
C ASN A 121 17.94 14.19 -8.59
N GLN A 122 17.51 15.08 -7.68
CA GLN A 122 18.04 16.44 -7.52
C GLN A 122 17.95 17.31 -8.79
N VAL A 123 17.08 16.94 -9.74
CA VAL A 123 16.80 17.72 -10.95
C VAL A 123 15.90 18.92 -10.61
N SER A 124 15.13 18.83 -9.54
CA SER A 124 14.31 19.95 -9.05
C SER A 124 14.26 19.99 -7.52
N VAL A 125 13.93 21.17 -6.96
CA VAL A 125 13.86 21.38 -5.51
C VAL A 125 12.40 21.47 -5.06
N PRO A 126 11.96 20.67 -4.07
CA PRO A 126 10.60 20.75 -3.55
C PRO A 126 10.40 22.04 -2.78
N ARG A 127 9.36 22.80 -3.15
CA ARG A 127 8.98 24.04 -2.44
C ARG A 127 7.97 23.80 -1.34
N LYS A 128 6.89 23.06 -1.66
CA LYS A 128 5.78 22.80 -0.71
C LYS A 128 5.97 21.48 0.04
N GLN A 129 6.58 20.48 -0.61
CA GLN A 129 6.81 19.13 -0.10
C GLN A 129 8.11 19.01 0.72
N LEU A 130 8.74 20.10 1.14
CA LEU A 130 10.10 20.06 1.72
C LEU A 130 10.21 19.09 2.91
N VAL A 131 9.21 19.09 3.78
CA VAL A 131 9.17 18.21 4.96
C VAL A 131 9.12 16.73 4.56
N LEU A 132 8.24 16.37 3.62
CA LEU A 132 8.11 14.99 3.14
C LEU A 132 9.36 14.53 2.38
N TYR A 133 9.95 15.43 1.58
CA TYR A 133 11.21 15.17 0.89
C TYR A 133 12.36 14.91 1.87
N GLN A 134 12.49 15.75 2.91
CA GLN A 134 13.50 15.55 3.95
C GLN A 134 13.30 14.21 4.67
N LYS A 135 12.06 13.86 5.02
CA LYS A 135 11.75 12.55 5.61
C LYS A 135 12.14 11.39 4.68
N ALA A 136 11.88 11.50 3.37
CA ALA A 136 12.30 10.50 2.40
C ALA A 136 13.83 10.38 2.32
N LEU A 137 14.56 11.50 2.36
CA LEU A 137 16.03 11.49 2.39
C LEU A 137 16.58 10.83 3.67
N GLU A 138 15.99 11.08 4.83
CA GLU A 138 16.40 10.43 6.08
C GLU A 138 16.32 8.90 5.99
N HIS A 139 15.23 8.36 5.41
CA HIS A 139 15.12 6.93 5.17
C HIS A 139 16.11 6.42 4.12
N LEU A 140 16.34 7.19 3.04
CA LEU A 140 17.34 6.84 2.03
C LEU A 140 18.74 6.78 2.61
N ASP A 141 19.10 7.68 3.51
CA ASP A 141 20.40 7.68 4.15
C ASP A 141 20.56 6.45 5.06
N GLN A 142 19.50 6.03 5.77
CA GLN A 142 19.47 4.76 6.50
C GLN A 142 19.67 3.55 5.57
N ILE A 143 18.97 3.52 4.43
CA ILE A 143 19.11 2.49 3.40
C ILE A 143 20.55 2.45 2.86
N ARG A 144 21.15 3.62 2.58
CA ARG A 144 22.54 3.75 2.08
C ARG A 144 23.57 3.25 3.08
N CYS A 145 23.34 3.45 4.37
CA CYS A 145 24.24 2.93 5.41
C CYS A 145 24.37 1.40 5.37
N VAL A 146 23.34 0.71 4.88
CA VAL A 146 23.30 -0.76 4.80
C VAL A 146 23.72 -1.27 3.43
N PHE A 147 23.23 -0.65 2.35
CA PHE A 147 23.40 -1.14 0.97
C PHE A 147 24.40 -0.34 0.13
N GLY A 148 25.01 0.68 0.71
CA GLY A 148 25.89 1.60 0.00
C GLY A 148 25.14 2.53 -0.95
N GLU A 149 25.89 3.11 -1.89
CA GLU A 149 25.39 4.18 -2.78
C GLU A 149 24.62 3.66 -4.01
N ASN A 150 24.36 2.35 -4.13
CA ASN A 150 23.73 1.78 -5.31
C ASN A 150 22.19 1.88 -5.27
N ILE A 151 21.69 3.11 -5.12
CA ILE A 151 20.27 3.45 -5.15
C ILE A 151 20.00 4.34 -6.36
N SER A 152 19.07 3.92 -7.22
CA SER A 152 18.64 4.68 -8.39
C SER A 152 17.15 5.00 -8.34
N PHE A 153 16.76 6.11 -8.96
CA PHE A 153 15.37 6.56 -9.03
C PHE A 153 14.93 6.63 -10.50
N GLU A 154 13.87 5.91 -10.83
CA GLU A 154 13.40 5.79 -12.21
C GLU A 154 11.93 6.22 -12.33
N HIS A 155 11.67 7.15 -13.25
CA HIS A 155 10.32 7.52 -13.60
C HIS A 155 9.77 6.49 -14.58
N VAL A 156 8.65 5.85 -14.23
CA VAL A 156 8.00 4.87 -15.09
C VAL A 156 6.66 5.41 -15.62
N PRO A 157 6.28 5.08 -16.87
CA PRO A 157 4.92 5.35 -17.35
C PRO A 157 3.82 4.76 -16.46
N ARG A 158 2.63 5.41 -16.39
CA ARG A 158 1.49 4.98 -15.54
C ARG A 158 1.05 3.54 -15.82
N ASP A 159 1.08 3.10 -17.08
CA ASP A 159 0.78 1.73 -17.50
C ASP A 159 1.77 0.69 -16.97
N LYS A 160 2.93 1.12 -16.46
CA LYS A 160 3.89 0.25 -15.75
C LYS A 160 3.76 0.32 -14.22
N ASN A 161 2.93 1.22 -13.69
CA ASN A 161 2.64 1.37 -12.25
C ASN A 161 1.25 0.83 -11.84
N ILE A 162 0.58 0.07 -12.74
CA ILE A 162 -0.80 -0.43 -12.56
C ILE A 162 -1.03 -1.17 -11.24
N LEU A 163 -0.01 -1.86 -10.70
CA LEU A 163 -0.13 -2.57 -9.44
C LEU A 163 -0.33 -1.60 -8.26
N CYS A 164 0.46 -0.54 -8.20
CA CYS A 164 0.36 0.48 -7.15
C CYS A 164 -0.98 1.22 -7.25
N ASP A 165 -1.39 1.58 -8.47
CA ASP A 165 -2.72 2.12 -8.76
C ASP A 165 -3.85 1.24 -8.23
N ALA A 166 -3.79 -0.07 -8.51
CA ALA A 166 -4.81 -1.01 -8.10
C ALA A 166 -4.91 -1.09 -6.57
N ILE A 167 -3.76 -1.13 -5.88
CA ILE A 167 -3.72 -1.15 -4.41
C ILE A 167 -4.28 0.17 -3.85
N CYS A 168 -3.86 1.31 -4.39
CA CYS A 168 -4.40 2.63 -4.04
C CYS A 168 -5.92 2.70 -4.20
N ASN A 169 -6.47 2.15 -5.28
CA ASN A 169 -7.91 2.10 -5.53
C ASN A 169 -8.62 1.20 -4.50
N ILE A 170 -8.11 -0.01 -4.24
CA ILE A 170 -8.67 -0.92 -3.22
C ILE A 170 -8.70 -0.25 -1.84
N LEU A 171 -7.61 0.43 -1.45
CA LEU A 171 -7.55 1.20 -0.21
C LEU A 171 -8.62 2.29 -0.18
N CYS A 172 -8.75 3.06 -1.28
CA CYS A 172 -9.73 4.12 -1.37
C CYS A 172 -11.16 3.58 -1.26
N ASP A 173 -11.47 2.48 -1.94
CA ASP A 173 -12.77 1.83 -1.95
C ASP A 173 -13.12 1.28 -0.56
N THR A 174 -12.19 0.57 0.08
CA THR A 174 -12.34 0.03 1.44
C THR A 174 -12.65 1.14 2.46
N ILE A 175 -11.90 2.25 2.41
CA ILE A 175 -12.16 3.42 3.26
C ILE A 175 -13.54 4.01 2.94
N GLN A 176 -14.01 3.95 1.69
CA GLN A 176 -15.33 4.45 1.31
C GLN A 176 -16.45 3.64 1.92
N GLU A 177 -16.33 2.32 1.79
CA GLU A 177 -17.29 1.36 2.29
C GLU A 177 -17.42 1.45 3.80
N HIS A 178 -16.29 1.55 4.52
CA HIS A 178 -16.30 1.71 5.96
C HIS A 178 -17.02 3.01 6.39
N LYS A 179 -16.72 4.13 5.73
CA LYS A 179 -17.38 5.42 6.02
C LYS A 179 -18.87 5.37 5.70
N PHE A 180 -19.25 4.77 4.58
CA PHE A 180 -20.65 4.64 4.18
C PHE A 180 -21.44 3.77 5.17
N SER A 181 -20.88 2.63 5.57
CA SER A 181 -21.46 1.73 6.58
C SER A 181 -21.66 2.44 7.92
N HIS A 182 -20.68 3.25 8.35
CA HIS A 182 -20.78 4.04 9.57
C HIS A 182 -21.93 5.07 9.49
N ILE A 183 -22.04 5.81 8.39
CA ILE A 183 -23.13 6.77 8.16
C ILE A 183 -24.50 6.06 8.19
N GLN A 184 -24.61 4.91 7.53
CA GLN A 184 -25.85 4.11 7.56
C GLN A 184 -26.21 3.66 8.97
N GLY A 185 -25.22 3.28 9.78
CA GLY A 185 -25.42 2.93 11.20
C GLY A 185 -26.01 4.09 12.00
N ILE A 186 -25.45 5.31 11.86
CA ILE A 186 -25.95 6.52 12.53
C ILE A 186 -27.38 6.86 12.08
N ILE A 187 -27.67 6.78 10.79
CA ILE A 187 -29.01 7.03 10.25
C ILE A 187 -30.02 6.03 10.81
N THR A 188 -29.63 4.76 10.94
CA THR A 188 -30.51 3.71 11.48
C THR A 188 -30.77 3.93 12.97
N GLN A 189 -29.74 4.24 13.75
CA GLN A 189 -29.86 4.53 15.19
C GLN A 189 -30.73 5.77 15.47
N SER A 190 -30.57 6.85 14.69
CA SER A 190 -31.39 8.06 14.84
C SER A 190 -32.88 7.81 14.56
N LYS A 191 -33.22 6.92 13.61
CA LYS A 191 -34.62 6.53 13.36
C LYS A 191 -35.23 5.74 14.52
N HIS A 192 -34.45 4.90 15.20
CA HIS A 192 -34.93 4.16 16.37
C HIS A 192 -35.17 5.07 17.57
N THR A 193 -34.30 6.04 17.83
CA THR A 193 -34.47 6.97 18.96
C THR A 193 -35.67 7.90 18.78
N SER A 194 -35.97 8.35 17.55
CA SER A 194 -37.18 9.13 17.27
C SER A 194 -38.46 8.33 17.56
N LYS A 195 -38.53 7.04 17.18
CA LYS A 195 -39.69 6.19 17.46
C LYS A 195 -39.87 5.88 18.95
N GLN A 196 -38.76 5.72 19.70
CA GLN A 196 -38.83 5.46 21.14
C GLN A 196 -39.42 6.65 21.91
N LYS A 197 -39.20 7.88 21.43
CA LYS A 197 -39.76 9.11 22.03
C LYS A 197 -41.27 9.28 21.79
N GLU A 198 -41.80 8.71 20.71
CA GLU A 198 -43.25 8.69 20.44
C GLU A 198 -43.97 7.51 21.14
N MET A 199 -43.28 6.38 21.32
CA MET A 199 -43.87 5.19 21.96
C MET A 199 -43.90 5.22 23.49
N SER A 200 -43.22 6.16 24.16
CA SER A 200 -43.41 6.37 25.60
C SER A 200 -44.80 6.92 25.98
N SER A 201 -45.71 7.11 25.00
CA SER A 201 -47.13 7.43 25.24
C SER A 201 -48.12 6.30 25.00
N ILE A 202 -47.80 5.21 24.27
CA ILE A 202 -48.80 4.17 23.94
C ILE A 202 -48.16 2.77 23.86
N SER A 203 -48.82 1.83 24.53
CA SER A 203 -48.48 0.42 24.78
C SER A 203 -48.22 -0.46 23.53
N THR A 204 -47.23 -1.35 23.69
CA THR A 204 -46.96 -2.65 23.00
C THR A 204 -46.74 -2.69 21.48
N PRO A 205 -45.55 -3.18 21.01
CA PRO A 205 -45.46 -3.76 19.67
C PRO A 205 -44.70 -5.10 19.53
N SER A 206 -45.09 -5.82 18.47
CA SER A 206 -44.56 -7.10 17.97
C SER A 206 -43.45 -6.93 16.93
N LEU A 207 -42.56 -7.93 16.90
CA LEU A 207 -41.38 -8.15 16.03
C LEU A 207 -41.68 -8.31 14.53
N LEU A 208 -40.72 -7.93 13.68
CA LEU A 208 -40.26 -8.66 12.47
C LEU A 208 -38.94 -8.06 11.93
N SER A 209 -38.07 -8.90 11.39
CA SER A 209 -36.69 -8.61 10.93
C SER A 209 -36.55 -8.78 9.42
N GLU A 210 -35.75 -7.92 8.75
CA GLU A 210 -35.38 -8.02 7.33
C GLU A 210 -33.85 -8.17 7.16
N GLU A 211 -33.44 -9.02 6.20
CA GLU A 211 -32.06 -9.20 5.74
C GLU A 211 -31.77 -8.34 4.50
N VAL A 212 -30.53 -7.85 4.38
CA VAL A 212 -30.04 -7.05 3.25
C VAL A 212 -28.87 -7.76 2.57
N SER A 213 -28.88 -7.79 1.23
CA SER A 213 -27.82 -8.31 0.36
C SER A 213 -27.22 -7.20 -0.53
N LEU A 214 -25.92 -7.25 -0.80
CA LEU A 214 -25.16 -6.26 -1.57
C LEU A 214 -24.46 -6.88 -2.79
N SER A 215 -24.35 -6.11 -3.88
CA SER A 215 -23.64 -6.48 -5.12
C SER A 215 -22.80 -5.30 -5.63
N PHE A 216 -21.66 -5.61 -6.28
CA PHE A 216 -20.68 -4.62 -6.76
C PHE A 216 -20.63 -4.53 -8.29
N ASN A 217 -20.48 -3.31 -8.81
CA ASN A 217 -20.44 -3.03 -10.24
C ASN A 217 -19.30 -2.03 -10.55
N THR A 218 -18.30 -2.45 -11.33
CA THR A 218 -17.19 -1.59 -11.74
C THR A 218 -17.42 -1.05 -13.14
N ASN A 219 -17.46 0.28 -13.25
CA ASN A 219 -17.88 1.00 -14.45
C ASN A 219 -16.66 1.72 -15.08
N ARG A 220 -15.82 1.00 -15.83
CA ARG A 220 -14.82 1.64 -16.73
C ARG A 220 -14.74 0.92 -18.07
N LYS A 221 -14.91 1.70 -19.13
CA LYS A 221 -14.85 1.29 -20.55
C LYS A 221 -13.41 0.96 -20.92
N GLY A 222 -13.15 -0.29 -21.27
CA GLY A 222 -11.84 -0.81 -21.69
C GLY A 222 -11.52 -2.08 -20.92
N LYS A 223 -12.03 -3.22 -21.39
CA LYS A 223 -11.82 -4.52 -20.75
C LYS A 223 -10.45 -5.07 -21.15
N GLU A 224 -9.40 -4.63 -20.47
CA GLU A 224 -8.28 -5.51 -20.21
C GLU A 224 -8.62 -6.29 -18.95
N LYS A 225 -8.83 -7.60 -19.09
CA LYS A 225 -9.24 -8.46 -17.98
C LYS A 225 -7.98 -8.83 -17.21
N ILE A 226 -7.52 -7.94 -16.34
CA ILE A 226 -6.45 -8.25 -15.40
C ILE A 226 -7.02 -9.26 -14.40
N GLN A 227 -6.65 -10.53 -14.55
CA GLN A 227 -7.02 -11.58 -13.64
C GLN A 227 -6.12 -11.50 -12.40
N VAL A 228 -6.49 -10.60 -11.48
CA VAL A 228 -5.87 -10.57 -10.16
C VAL A 228 -6.36 -11.80 -9.42
N SER A 229 -5.44 -12.70 -9.03
CA SER A 229 -5.81 -13.89 -8.26
C SER A 229 -6.59 -13.49 -7.01
N THR A 230 -7.67 -14.22 -6.70
CA THR A 230 -8.47 -14.03 -5.48
C THR A 230 -7.63 -14.15 -4.21
N SER A 231 -6.49 -14.87 -4.27
CA SER A 231 -5.52 -14.94 -3.18
C SER A 231 -4.80 -13.61 -2.89
N TYR A 232 -4.61 -12.74 -3.90
CA TYR A 232 -4.03 -11.41 -3.68
C TYR A 232 -5.00 -10.45 -2.98
N LEU A 233 -6.28 -10.51 -3.36
CA LEU A 233 -7.32 -9.69 -2.72
C LEU A 233 -7.59 -10.14 -1.28
N SER A 234 -7.60 -11.46 -1.00
CA SER A 234 -7.77 -11.94 0.38
C SER A 234 -6.58 -11.54 1.26
N CYS A 235 -5.36 -11.59 0.71
CA CYS A 235 -4.15 -11.18 1.40
C CYS A 235 -4.14 -9.67 1.70
N ALA A 236 -4.50 -8.83 0.72
CA ALA A 236 -4.60 -7.39 0.93
C ALA A 236 -5.70 -7.03 1.95
N LEU A 237 -6.83 -7.73 1.94
CA LEU A 237 -7.91 -7.58 2.92
C LEU A 237 -7.50 -8.04 4.32
N GLU A 238 -6.78 -9.16 4.45
CA GLU A 238 -6.24 -9.63 5.73
C GLU A 238 -5.23 -8.62 6.31
N LEU A 239 -4.34 -8.06 5.47
CA LEU A 239 -3.39 -7.03 5.88
C LEU A 239 -4.09 -5.74 6.34
N LEU A 240 -5.15 -5.32 5.64
CA LEU A 240 -5.96 -4.16 6.02
C LEU A 240 -6.69 -4.37 7.34
N GLN A 241 -7.29 -5.55 7.53
CA GLN A 241 -7.97 -5.91 8.78
C GLN A 241 -6.99 -6.01 9.97
N GLN A 242 -5.74 -6.40 9.73
CA GLN A 242 -4.71 -6.43 10.77
C GLN A 242 -4.19 -5.03 11.13
N TYR A 243 -4.02 -4.16 10.14
CA TYR A 243 -3.68 -2.76 10.36
C TYR A 243 -4.74 -2.06 11.23
N GLU A 244 -6.02 -2.29 10.95
CA GLU A 244 -7.13 -1.75 11.74
C GLU A 244 -7.15 -2.24 13.19
N ARG A 245 -6.66 -3.45 13.47
CA ARG A 245 -6.65 -4.02 14.83
C ARG A 245 -5.47 -3.60 15.67
N ASN A 246 -4.29 -3.43 15.07
CA ASN A 246 -3.04 -3.38 15.83
C ASN A 246 -2.30 -2.04 15.73
N GLY A 247 -2.70 -1.14 14.82
CA GLY A 247 -1.75 -0.14 14.33
C GLY A 247 -0.59 -0.81 13.57
N VAL A 248 0.32 -0.02 12.99
CA VAL A 248 1.40 -0.42 12.04
C VAL A 248 1.79 -1.90 12.11
N PRO A 249 1.67 -2.69 11.02
CA PRO A 249 1.85 -4.13 11.09
C PRO A 249 3.33 -4.46 10.89
N CYS A 250 3.98 -4.98 11.92
CA CYS A 250 5.10 -5.88 11.73
C CYS A 250 4.53 -7.28 11.44
N LEU A 251 4.57 -7.69 10.18
CA LEU A 251 4.22 -9.07 9.81
C LEU A 251 5.16 -10.04 10.51
N THR A 252 4.63 -10.90 11.38
CA THR A 252 5.45 -11.96 12.00
C THR A 252 5.81 -13.03 10.97
N ASN A 253 6.98 -13.66 11.11
CA ASN A 253 7.48 -14.68 10.17
C ASN A 253 6.46 -15.81 9.91
N SER A 254 5.70 -16.21 10.93
CA SER A 254 4.62 -17.21 10.81
C SER A 254 3.55 -16.80 9.79
N MET A 255 3.21 -15.51 9.73
CA MET A 255 2.19 -14.98 8.86
C MET A 255 2.66 -14.79 7.43
N GLN A 256 3.93 -14.41 7.23
CA GLN A 256 4.53 -14.36 5.90
C GLN A 256 4.60 -15.75 5.25
N PHE A 257 4.94 -16.78 6.03
CA PHE A 257 4.95 -18.16 5.56
C PHE A 257 3.55 -18.68 5.19
N GLU A 258 2.51 -18.33 5.96
CA GLU A 258 1.14 -18.73 5.65
C GLU A 258 0.58 -17.98 4.42
N LEU A 259 0.92 -16.70 4.25
CA LEU A 259 0.64 -15.91 3.04
C LEU A 259 1.28 -16.57 1.79
N MET A 260 2.56 -16.91 1.88
CA MET A 260 3.32 -17.54 0.79
C MET A 260 2.79 -18.96 0.47
N ALA A 261 2.38 -19.72 1.48
CA ALA A 261 1.79 -21.05 1.30
C ALA A 261 0.39 -20.99 0.64
N ARG A 262 -0.40 -19.93 0.90
CA ARG A 262 -1.70 -19.71 0.27
C ARG A 262 -1.61 -19.14 -1.15
N ALA A 263 -0.59 -18.33 -1.44
CA ALA A 263 -0.34 -17.80 -2.79
C ALA A 263 0.19 -18.86 -3.77
N ARG A 264 0.72 -19.98 -3.27
CA ARG A 264 1.21 -21.14 -4.06
C ARG A 264 0.12 -22.17 -4.43
N LYS A 265 -1.13 -21.98 -3.97
CA LYS A 265 -2.30 -22.79 -4.33
C LYS A 265 -3.20 -22.02 -5.29
#